data_AF-A0AAP2PCZ1-F1
#
_entry.id   AF-A0AAP2PCZ1-F1
#
_cell.length_a   1.000
_cell.length_b   1.000
_cell.length_c   1.000
_cell.angle_alpha   90.00
_cell.angle_beta   90.00
_cell.angle_gamma   90.00
#
_symmetry.space_group_name_H-M   'P 1'
#
loop_
_entity.id
_entity.type
_entity.pdbx_description
1 polymer ?
#
loop_
_entity_poly.entity_id
_entity_poly.type
_entity_poly.pdbx_seq_one_letter_code
_entity_poly.pdbx_strand_id
1 'polypeptide(L)'
;MSRDAYRYVTLLCSLPHLRPPFHWERPPISRVRLEQRLTLLEARDRALLARVEAVARPYRGSGWHDDAALLGEARDLLAELGHAPLADWLVWWLTLDVLTAALRARRDGQTEAGALSAAPRVGRRLRDAWQHPTFALATRYPWLTPLANQVQAGDSLAVETTQLELSWDYLARHRPMTPYGLEAVAHYLFRWWLIERRCRQDGPGARQRFREALVTPPDLDSTLEAFA
;
A
#
# COMPACT_ATOMS: atom_id res chain seq x y z
N MET A 1 -24.71 1.80 22.44
CA MET A 1 -23.54 1.61 21.56
C MET A 1 -22.47 0.88 22.35
N SER A 2 -21.86 -0.19 21.81
CA SER A 2 -20.75 -0.87 22.49
C SER A 2 -19.56 0.09 22.65
N ARG A 3 -18.77 -0.05 23.72
CA ARG A 3 -17.58 0.76 24.00
C ARG A 3 -16.59 0.77 22.82
N ASP A 4 -16.55 -0.32 22.06
CA ASP A 4 -15.68 -0.44 20.88
C ASP A 4 -16.16 0.39 19.71
N ALA A 5 -17.46 0.42 19.45
CA ALA A 5 -18.04 1.27 18.41
C ALA A 5 -17.71 2.76 18.67
N TYR A 6 -17.74 3.19 19.94
CA TYR A 6 -17.34 4.56 20.30
C TYR A 6 -15.86 4.83 20.00
N ARG A 7 -14.96 3.90 20.32
CA ARG A 7 -13.51 4.05 20.02
C ARG A 7 -13.25 4.20 18.53
N TYR A 8 -13.86 3.37 17.69
CA TYR A 8 -13.69 3.47 16.23
C TYR A 8 -14.25 4.79 15.68
N VAL A 9 -15.42 5.22 16.16
CA VAL A 9 -16.01 6.52 15.78
C VAL A 9 -15.06 7.67 16.16
N THR A 10 -14.63 7.75 17.41
CA THR A 10 -13.73 8.81 17.89
C THR A 10 -12.43 8.83 17.10
N LEU A 11 -11.83 7.66 16.84
CA LEU A 11 -10.63 7.55 16.02
C LEU A 11 -10.88 8.08 14.60
N LEU A 12 -11.89 7.56 13.90
CA LEU A 12 -12.16 7.92 12.51
C LEU A 12 -12.53 9.40 12.34
N CYS A 13 -13.30 9.96 13.27
CA CYS A 13 -13.63 11.40 13.27
C CYS A 13 -12.41 12.29 13.57
N SER A 14 -11.41 11.78 14.29
CA SER A 14 -10.18 12.53 14.53
C SER A 14 -9.29 12.62 13.28
N LEU A 15 -9.41 11.67 12.35
CA LEU A 15 -8.51 11.50 11.21
C LEU A 15 -8.85 12.45 10.04
N PRO A 16 -7.85 13.06 9.38
CA PRO A 16 -8.11 13.95 8.26
C PRO A 16 -8.63 13.19 7.04
N HIS A 17 -9.49 13.84 6.25
CA HIS A 17 -10.01 13.27 5.01
C HIS A 17 -8.92 13.01 3.97
N LEU A 18 -8.98 11.86 3.29
CA LEU A 18 -7.98 11.43 2.30
C LEU A 18 -8.48 11.64 0.86
N ARG A 19 -7.93 12.65 0.18
CA ARG A 19 -8.06 12.84 -1.28
C ARG A 19 -7.16 11.86 -2.05
N PRO A 20 -7.36 11.66 -3.38
CA PRO A 20 -6.48 10.83 -4.20
C PRO A 20 -4.99 11.15 -4.03
N PRO A 21 -4.11 10.13 -4.10
CA PRO A 21 -2.71 10.21 -3.67
C PRO A 21 -1.90 11.19 -4.53
N PHE A 22 -2.34 11.41 -5.77
CA PHE A 22 -1.71 12.34 -6.72
C PHE A 22 -1.87 13.81 -6.36
N HIS A 23 -2.68 14.17 -5.36
CA HIS A 23 -2.89 15.56 -4.92
C HIS A 23 -2.05 15.94 -3.69
N TRP A 24 -1.23 15.04 -3.15
CA TRP A 24 -0.54 15.27 -1.88
C TRP A 24 0.98 15.42 -2.07
N GLU A 25 1.50 16.56 -1.62
CA GLU A 25 2.95 16.78 -1.49
C GLU A 25 3.51 16.16 -0.21
N ARG A 26 2.66 16.06 0.82
CA ARG A 26 2.95 15.43 2.12
C ARG A 26 1.70 14.71 2.60
N PRO A 27 1.84 13.61 3.38
CA PRO A 27 0.69 12.96 3.99
C PRO A 27 -0.10 13.93 4.88
N PRO A 28 -1.44 13.86 4.89
CA PRO A 28 -2.29 14.78 5.65
C PRO A 28 -2.10 14.67 7.18
N ILE A 29 -1.54 13.56 7.63
CA ILE A 29 -1.10 13.34 9.00
C ILE A 29 0.23 12.61 8.93
N SER A 30 1.20 12.98 9.78
CA SER A 30 2.49 12.28 9.85
C SER A 30 2.32 10.88 10.41
N ARG A 31 3.24 9.96 10.07
CA ARG A 31 3.24 8.59 10.59
C ARG A 31 3.16 8.56 12.12
N VAL A 32 3.98 9.37 12.79
CA VAL A 32 4.02 9.46 14.26
C VAL A 32 2.67 9.87 14.84
N ARG A 33 2.01 10.89 14.27
CA ARG A 33 0.69 11.34 14.74
C ARG A 33 -0.41 10.32 14.45
N LEU A 34 -0.30 9.57 13.35
CA LEU A 34 -1.21 8.47 13.05
C LEU A 34 -1.07 7.35 14.08
N GLU A 35 0.15 6.92 14.38
CA GLU A 35 0.43 5.90 15.41
C GLU A 35 -0.05 6.31 16.80
N GLN A 36 0.13 7.59 17.17
CA GLN A 36 -0.42 8.16 18.40
C GLN A 36 -1.95 8.04 18.45
N ARG A 37 -2.66 8.27 17.34
CA ARG A 37 -4.13 8.14 17.31
C ARG A 37 -4.57 6.68 17.35
N LEU A 38 -3.82 5.77 16.74
CA LEU A 38 -4.10 4.33 16.80
C LEU A 38 -3.99 3.74 18.20
N THR A 39 -3.41 4.45 19.18
CA THR A 39 -3.44 3.99 20.59
C THR A 39 -4.84 4.03 21.21
N LEU A 40 -5.83 4.65 20.55
CA LEU A 40 -7.24 4.59 20.93
C LEU A 40 -7.86 3.20 20.71
N LEU A 41 -7.26 2.39 19.83
CA LEU A 41 -7.69 1.02 19.58
C LEU A 41 -7.28 0.09 20.72
N GLU A 42 -7.97 -1.03 20.83
CA GLU A 42 -7.52 -2.11 21.70
C GLU A 42 -6.19 -2.68 21.23
N ALA A 43 -5.40 -3.21 22.16
CA ALA A 43 -4.08 -3.76 21.86
C ALA A 43 -4.16 -4.88 20.79
N ARG A 44 -5.22 -5.69 20.84
CA ARG A 44 -5.49 -6.76 19.86
C ARG A 44 -5.67 -6.20 18.45
N ASP A 45 -6.57 -5.24 18.28
CA ASP A 45 -6.86 -4.62 16.98
C ASP A 45 -5.63 -3.91 16.41
N ARG A 46 -4.90 -3.20 17.26
CA ARG A 46 -3.66 -2.53 16.86
C ARG A 46 -2.60 -3.53 16.40
N ALA A 47 -2.45 -4.65 17.10
CA ALA A 47 -1.51 -5.70 16.72
C ALA A 47 -1.92 -6.38 15.39
N LEU A 48 -3.22 -6.64 15.20
CA LEU A 48 -3.75 -7.18 13.96
C LEU A 48 -3.49 -6.23 12.78
N LEU A 49 -3.78 -4.94 12.92
CA LEU A 49 -3.52 -3.93 11.88
C LEU A 49 -2.03 -3.79 11.57
N ALA A 50 -1.14 -3.92 12.56
CA ALA A 50 0.30 -3.87 12.35
C ALA A 50 0.80 -5.06 11.51
N ARG A 51 0.29 -6.27 11.75
CA ARG A 51 0.60 -7.46 10.95
C ARG A 51 0.05 -7.35 9.53
N VAL A 52 -1.19 -6.87 9.40
CA VAL A 52 -1.81 -6.60 8.11
C VAL A 52 -1.01 -5.56 7.32
N GLU A 53 -0.55 -4.50 7.98
CA GLU A 53 0.33 -3.52 7.36
C GLU A 53 1.67 -4.15 6.94
N ALA A 54 2.30 -4.98 7.79
CA ALA A 54 3.57 -5.63 7.45
C ALA A 54 3.48 -6.48 6.18
N VAL A 55 2.38 -7.23 6.02
CA VAL A 55 2.14 -8.06 4.84
C VAL A 55 1.71 -7.25 3.61
N ALA A 56 0.93 -6.18 3.79
CA ALA A 56 0.48 -5.34 2.68
C ALA A 56 1.56 -4.37 2.19
N ARG A 57 2.50 -3.96 3.05
CA ARG A 57 3.53 -2.95 2.77
C ARG A 57 4.64 -3.30 1.75
N PRO A 58 4.91 -4.54 1.30
CA PRO A 58 6.11 -4.83 0.50
C PRO A 58 6.17 -4.16 -0.89
N TYR A 59 6.71 -2.93 -0.94
CA TYR A 59 7.69 -2.56 -1.96
C TYR A 59 8.74 -1.57 -1.41
N ARG A 60 9.81 -2.13 -0.84
CA ARG A 60 11.16 -1.59 -0.99
C ARG A 60 11.94 -2.64 -1.77
N GLY A 61 12.94 -2.24 -2.54
CA GLY A 61 13.89 -3.14 -3.19
C GLY A 61 14.76 -3.95 -2.23
N SER A 62 14.18 -4.63 -1.23
CA SER A 62 14.85 -5.68 -0.49
C SER A 62 14.98 -6.86 -1.43
N GLY A 63 16.21 -7.14 -1.86
CA GLY A 63 16.49 -8.38 -2.55
C GLY A 63 15.99 -9.55 -1.71
N TRP A 64 15.08 -10.33 -2.27
CA TRP A 64 15.02 -11.80 -2.24
C TRP A 64 15.20 -12.56 -0.92
N HIS A 65 15.21 -11.93 0.24
CA HIS A 65 15.70 -12.62 1.44
C HIS A 65 14.67 -13.47 2.17
N ASP A 66 13.34 -13.28 1.97
CA ASP A 66 12.39 -14.33 2.40
C ASP A 66 10.95 -14.20 1.86
N ASP A 67 10.74 -14.41 0.55
CA ASP A 67 9.37 -14.53 0.01
C ASP A 67 8.57 -15.65 0.69
N ALA A 68 9.24 -16.70 1.17
CA ALA A 68 8.60 -17.82 1.84
C ALA A 68 8.07 -17.44 3.23
N ALA A 69 8.84 -16.70 4.03
CA ALA A 69 8.36 -16.21 5.33
C ALA A 69 7.25 -15.17 5.16
N LEU A 70 7.36 -14.25 4.20
CA LEU A 70 6.30 -13.28 3.93
C LEU A 70 5.00 -14.01 3.54
N LEU A 71 5.07 -14.99 2.65
CA LEU A 71 3.90 -15.77 2.24
C LEU A 71 3.38 -16.70 3.36
N GLY A 72 4.26 -17.15 4.25
CA GLY A 72 3.91 -17.86 5.48
C GLY A 72 3.10 -16.97 6.44
N GLU A 73 3.62 -15.79 6.76
CA GLU A 73 2.93 -14.81 7.61
C GLU A 73 1.59 -14.39 6.99
N ALA A 74 1.57 -14.15 5.69
CA ALA A 74 0.36 -13.84 4.95
C ALA A 74 -0.70 -14.95 5.06
N ARG A 75 -0.28 -16.22 4.90
CA ARG A 75 -1.18 -17.37 5.03
C ARG A 75 -1.76 -17.46 6.44
N ASP A 76 -0.93 -17.33 7.46
CA ASP A 76 -1.36 -17.45 8.85
C ASP A 76 -2.30 -16.29 9.24
N LEU A 77 -2.02 -15.09 8.74
CA LEU A 77 -2.89 -13.92 8.91
C LEU A 77 -4.24 -14.09 8.19
N LEU A 78 -4.24 -14.63 6.97
CA LEU A 78 -5.48 -14.92 6.24
C LEU A 78 -6.34 -15.96 6.96
N ALA A 79 -5.72 -16.97 7.60
CA ALA A 79 -6.44 -17.94 8.40
C ALA A 79 -7.10 -17.30 9.64
N GLU A 80 -6.42 -16.34 10.28
CA GLU A 80 -6.98 -15.60 11.42
C GLU A 80 -8.11 -14.65 11.02
N LEU A 81 -7.98 -13.96 9.87
CA LEU A 81 -8.99 -13.03 9.37
C LEU A 81 -10.25 -13.74 8.84
N GLY A 82 -10.13 -15.01 8.43
CA GLY A 82 -11.23 -15.79 7.88
C GLY A 82 -11.89 -15.13 6.67
N HIS A 83 -13.20 -14.89 6.74
CA HIS A 83 -13.99 -14.29 5.66
C HIS A 83 -14.23 -12.77 5.83
N ALA A 84 -13.45 -12.10 6.67
CA ALA A 84 -13.56 -10.65 6.83
C ALA A 84 -13.17 -9.92 5.52
N PRO A 85 -13.78 -8.75 5.20
CA PRO A 85 -13.40 -7.95 4.04
C PRO A 85 -11.89 -7.62 3.98
N LEU A 86 -11.26 -7.54 5.14
CA LEU A 86 -9.83 -7.31 5.28
C LEU A 86 -8.98 -8.44 4.66
N ALA A 87 -9.45 -9.69 4.73
CA ALA A 87 -8.79 -10.82 4.09
C ALA A 87 -8.80 -10.69 2.57
N ASP A 88 -9.93 -10.28 1.98
CA ASP A 88 -10.02 -10.07 0.54
C ASP A 88 -9.12 -8.95 0.04
N TRP A 89 -9.04 -7.86 0.81
CA TRP A 89 -8.11 -6.77 0.51
C TRP A 89 -6.68 -7.28 0.54
N LEU A 90 -6.29 -7.99 1.61
CA LEU A 90 -4.94 -8.54 1.75
C LEU A 90 -4.59 -9.50 0.61
N VAL A 91 -5.50 -10.39 0.22
CA VAL A 91 -5.28 -11.28 -0.93
C VAL A 91 -5.11 -10.50 -2.23
N TRP A 92 -5.87 -9.43 -2.44
CA TRP A 92 -5.72 -8.59 -3.62
C TRP A 92 -4.34 -7.93 -3.69
N TRP A 93 -3.87 -7.36 -2.56
CA TRP A 93 -2.52 -6.77 -2.46
C TRP A 93 -1.42 -7.78 -2.73
N LEU A 94 -1.48 -8.94 -2.04
CA LEU A 94 -0.54 -10.04 -2.27
C LEU A 94 -0.53 -10.49 -3.72
N THR A 95 -1.69 -10.53 -4.37
CA THR A 95 -1.78 -10.88 -5.79
C THR A 95 -1.04 -9.88 -6.67
N LEU A 96 -1.22 -8.58 -6.43
CA LEU A 96 -0.52 -7.54 -7.18
C LEU A 96 1.01 -7.64 -6.97
N ASP A 97 1.45 -7.76 -5.72
CA ASP A 97 2.87 -7.79 -5.38
C ASP A 97 3.55 -9.05 -5.89
N VAL A 98 2.96 -10.23 -5.67
CA VAL A 98 3.50 -11.51 -6.14
C VAL A 98 3.56 -11.55 -7.67
N LEU A 99 2.52 -11.08 -8.38
CA LEU A 99 2.57 -11.07 -9.85
C LEU A 99 3.63 -10.09 -10.36
N THR A 100 3.83 -8.95 -9.70
CA THR A 100 4.90 -8.02 -10.07
C THR A 100 6.28 -8.63 -9.77
N ALA A 101 6.45 -9.28 -8.62
CA ALA A 101 7.68 -9.99 -8.26
C ALA A 101 8.00 -11.11 -9.26
N ALA A 102 7.01 -11.91 -9.65
CA ALA A 102 7.15 -12.97 -10.64
C ALA A 102 7.58 -12.42 -12.01
N LEU A 103 7.00 -11.29 -12.45
CA LEU A 103 7.42 -10.64 -13.69
C LEU A 103 8.89 -10.20 -13.64
N ARG A 104 9.31 -9.60 -12.53
CA ARG A 104 10.72 -9.18 -12.32
C ARG A 104 11.65 -10.38 -12.27
N ALA A 105 11.30 -11.41 -11.50
CA ALA A 105 12.03 -12.66 -11.40
C ALA A 105 12.33 -13.26 -12.78
N ARG A 106 11.31 -13.35 -13.62
CA ARG A 106 11.47 -13.90 -14.97
C ARG A 106 12.33 -13.01 -15.87
N ARG A 107 12.15 -11.69 -15.81
CA ARG A 107 13.02 -10.74 -16.52
C ARG A 107 14.49 -10.89 -16.10
N ASP A 108 14.72 -11.14 -14.82
CA ASP A 108 16.04 -11.31 -14.22
C ASP A 108 16.59 -12.75 -14.43
N GLY A 109 15.93 -13.57 -15.25
CA GLY A 109 16.43 -14.87 -15.70
C GLY A 109 15.97 -16.09 -14.88
N GLN A 110 15.09 -15.92 -13.89
CA GLN A 110 14.55 -17.04 -13.13
C GLN A 110 13.67 -17.94 -14.00
N THR A 111 13.93 -19.25 -13.96
CA THR A 111 13.26 -20.25 -14.79
C THR A 111 12.01 -20.85 -14.16
N GLU A 112 11.76 -20.57 -12.87
CA GLU A 112 10.61 -21.06 -12.12
C GLU A 112 10.14 -20.09 -11.03
N ALA A 113 8.96 -20.36 -10.47
CA ALA A 113 8.31 -19.48 -9.49
C ALA A 113 8.90 -19.54 -8.08
N GLY A 114 9.58 -20.64 -7.70
CA GLY A 114 10.10 -20.84 -6.34
C GLY A 114 9.04 -20.61 -5.26
N ALA A 115 9.37 -19.82 -4.25
CA ALA A 115 8.49 -19.49 -3.11
C ALA A 115 7.19 -18.79 -3.53
N LEU A 116 7.19 -18.01 -4.63
CA LEU A 116 6.01 -17.31 -5.13
C LEU A 116 4.86 -18.26 -5.50
N SER A 117 5.18 -19.54 -5.72
CA SER A 117 4.17 -20.57 -5.94
C SER A 117 3.27 -20.87 -4.74
N ALA A 118 3.66 -20.45 -3.54
CA ALA A 118 2.84 -20.55 -2.33
C ALA A 118 1.78 -19.44 -2.24
N ALA A 119 1.79 -18.46 -3.14
CA ALA A 119 0.90 -17.32 -3.08
C ALA A 119 -0.59 -17.71 -3.22
N PRO A 120 -1.48 -17.13 -2.39
CA PRO A 120 -2.92 -17.33 -2.51
C PRO A 120 -3.43 -16.95 -3.91
N ARG A 121 -4.40 -17.71 -4.44
CA ARG A 121 -5.09 -17.52 -5.73
C ARG A 121 -4.24 -17.64 -7.01
N VAL A 122 -2.96 -17.27 -6.99
CA VAL A 122 -2.10 -17.21 -8.20
C VAL A 122 -0.93 -18.18 -8.19
N GLY A 123 -0.50 -18.68 -7.02
CA GLY A 123 0.71 -19.49 -6.89
C GLY A 123 0.71 -20.76 -7.75
N ARG A 124 -0.43 -21.45 -7.87
CA ARG A 124 -0.57 -22.59 -8.78
C ARG A 124 -0.33 -22.19 -10.24
N ARG A 125 -0.90 -21.08 -10.69
CA ARG A 125 -0.72 -20.61 -12.08
C ARG A 125 0.70 -20.15 -12.35
N LEU A 126 1.39 -19.58 -11.36
CA LEU A 126 2.81 -19.26 -11.46
C LEU A 126 3.66 -20.52 -11.68
N ARG A 127 3.36 -21.65 -11.02
CA ARG A 127 4.04 -22.93 -11.31
C ARG A 127 3.72 -23.44 -12.70
N ASP A 128 2.42 -23.55 -13.00
CA ASP A 128 1.95 -24.28 -14.17
C ASP A 128 2.21 -23.52 -15.49
N ALA A 129 2.31 -22.18 -15.44
CA ALA A 129 2.38 -21.31 -16.61
C ALA A 129 3.50 -20.25 -16.54
N TRP A 130 4.61 -20.53 -15.85
CA TRP A 130 5.72 -19.59 -15.66
C TRP A 130 6.21 -18.92 -16.95
N GLN A 131 6.33 -19.72 -18.01
CA GLN A 131 6.83 -19.28 -19.31
C GLN A 131 5.83 -18.44 -20.11
N HIS A 132 4.54 -18.44 -19.75
CA HIS A 132 3.55 -17.61 -20.40
C HIS A 132 3.75 -16.13 -20.01
N PRO A 133 3.76 -15.16 -20.95
CA PRO A 133 4.08 -13.75 -20.66
C PRO A 133 3.31 -13.13 -19.49
N THR A 134 2.07 -13.55 -19.28
CA THR A 134 1.22 -13.13 -18.16
C THR A 134 0.76 -14.30 -17.27
N PHE A 135 1.50 -15.40 -17.22
CA PHE A 135 1.19 -16.60 -16.43
C PHE A 135 -0.19 -17.21 -16.71
N ALA A 136 -0.71 -17.02 -17.92
CA ALA A 136 -2.09 -17.32 -18.32
C ALA A 136 -3.17 -16.65 -17.43
N LEU A 137 -2.86 -15.48 -16.86
CA LEU A 137 -3.73 -14.75 -15.93
C LEU A 137 -4.29 -13.43 -16.50
N ALA A 138 -3.91 -13.01 -17.71
CA ALA A 138 -4.35 -11.74 -18.29
C ALA A 138 -5.88 -11.60 -18.42
N THR A 139 -6.61 -12.69 -18.65
CA THR A 139 -8.08 -12.66 -18.69
C THR A 139 -8.70 -12.29 -17.34
N ARG A 140 -8.09 -12.76 -16.24
CA ARG A 140 -8.55 -12.48 -14.88
C ARG A 140 -8.03 -11.14 -14.36
N TYR A 141 -6.82 -10.77 -14.76
CA TYR A 141 -6.13 -9.54 -14.36
C TYR A 141 -5.71 -8.77 -15.62
N PRO A 142 -6.62 -8.00 -16.24
CA PRO A 142 -6.33 -7.29 -17.49
C PRO A 142 -5.16 -6.30 -17.39
N TRP A 143 -4.94 -5.75 -16.20
CA TRP A 143 -3.81 -4.87 -15.89
C TRP A 143 -2.44 -5.57 -15.95
N LEU A 144 -2.38 -6.90 -15.99
CA LEU A 144 -1.12 -7.64 -15.98
C LEU A 144 -0.34 -7.50 -17.29
N THR A 145 -1.03 -7.36 -18.43
CA THR A 145 -0.39 -7.16 -19.73
C THR A 145 0.40 -5.85 -19.81
N PRO A 146 -0.19 -4.67 -19.54
CA PRO A 146 0.58 -3.42 -19.54
C PRO A 146 1.69 -3.42 -18.47
N LEU A 147 1.44 -4.00 -17.30
CA LEU A 147 2.45 -4.11 -16.24
C LEU A 147 3.65 -4.97 -16.67
N ALA A 148 3.40 -6.10 -17.35
CA ALA A 148 4.46 -6.96 -17.89
C ALA A 148 5.35 -6.22 -18.89
N ASN A 149 4.75 -5.39 -19.75
CA ASN A 149 5.50 -4.57 -20.70
C ASN A 149 6.39 -3.54 -19.98
N GLN A 150 5.86 -2.86 -18.95
CA GLN A 150 6.63 -1.90 -18.15
C GLN A 150 7.79 -2.58 -17.41
N VAL A 151 7.56 -3.75 -16.82
CA VAL A 151 8.61 -4.52 -16.14
C VAL A 151 9.71 -4.92 -17.12
N GLN A 152 9.33 -5.43 -18.30
CA GLN A 152 10.27 -5.83 -19.35
C GLN A 152 11.09 -4.66 -19.87
N ALA A 153 10.49 -3.47 -19.99
CA ALA A 153 11.17 -2.24 -20.38
C ALA A 153 12.12 -1.68 -19.29
N GLY A 154 12.08 -2.23 -18.06
CA GLY A 154 12.87 -1.74 -16.94
C GLY A 154 12.38 -0.42 -16.34
N ASP A 155 11.19 0.05 -16.75
CA ASP A 155 10.61 1.31 -16.28
C ASP A 155 10.03 1.15 -14.86
N SER A 156 10.92 1.22 -13.88
CA SER A 156 10.57 1.02 -12.48
C SER A 156 9.58 2.08 -11.96
N LEU A 157 9.63 3.31 -12.51
CA LEU A 157 8.72 4.38 -12.14
C LEU A 157 7.31 4.13 -12.67
N ALA A 158 7.17 3.69 -13.93
CA ALA A 158 5.89 3.33 -14.50
C ALA A 158 5.25 2.15 -13.76
N VAL A 159 6.05 1.11 -13.45
CA VAL A 159 5.57 -0.04 -12.64
C VAL A 159 5.06 0.44 -11.28
N GLU A 160 5.82 1.29 -10.60
CA GLU A 160 5.43 1.77 -9.27
C GLU A 160 4.17 2.65 -9.31
N THR A 161 4.04 3.48 -10.34
CA THR A 161 2.88 4.33 -10.57
C THR A 161 1.63 3.50 -10.84
N THR A 162 1.72 2.53 -11.76
CA THR A 162 0.60 1.62 -12.06
C THR A 162 0.18 0.80 -10.84
N GLN A 163 1.12 0.31 -10.03
CA GLN A 163 0.78 -0.38 -8.77
C GLN A 163 0.01 0.53 -7.80
N LEU A 164 0.44 1.78 -7.63
CA LEU A 164 -0.25 2.76 -6.79
C LEU A 164 -1.68 3.03 -7.28
N GLU A 165 -1.85 3.24 -8.58
CA GLU A 165 -3.16 3.50 -9.22
C GLU A 165 -4.12 2.33 -9.02
N LEU A 166 -3.68 1.11 -9.36
CA LEU A 166 -4.48 -0.10 -9.20
C LEU A 166 -4.94 -0.28 -7.75
N SER A 167 -4.05 0.00 -6.80
CA SER A 167 -4.32 -0.13 -5.37
C SER A 167 -5.31 0.91 -4.87
N TRP A 168 -5.16 2.15 -5.34
CA TRP A 168 -6.08 3.21 -5.01
C TRP A 168 -7.49 2.92 -5.55
N ASP A 169 -7.59 2.53 -6.81
CA ASP A 169 -8.86 2.21 -7.47
C ASP A 169 -9.53 0.98 -6.86
N TYR A 170 -8.74 0.00 -6.42
CA TYR A 170 -9.26 -1.15 -5.71
C TYR A 170 -9.91 -0.72 -4.39
N LEU A 171 -9.21 0.03 -3.53
CA LEU A 171 -9.77 0.51 -2.27
C LEU A 171 -10.94 1.49 -2.46
N ALA A 172 -10.95 2.29 -3.53
CA ALA A 172 -12.06 3.19 -3.83
C ALA A 172 -13.36 2.42 -4.12
N ARG A 173 -13.25 1.27 -4.79
CA ARG A 173 -14.38 0.37 -5.14
C ARG A 173 -14.80 -0.54 -3.99
N HIS A 174 -13.86 -0.95 -3.13
CA HIS A 174 -14.11 -1.89 -2.03
C HIS A 174 -14.12 -1.15 -0.69
N ARG A 175 -15.20 -0.39 -0.44
CA ARG A 175 -15.40 0.32 0.83
C ARG A 175 -15.84 -0.64 1.94
N PRO A 176 -15.49 -0.37 3.21
CA PRO A 176 -15.98 -1.16 4.33
C PRO A 176 -17.52 -1.12 4.39
N MET A 177 -18.13 -2.26 4.71
CA MET A 177 -19.60 -2.35 4.87
C MET A 177 -20.06 -1.56 6.11
N THR A 178 -19.24 -1.55 7.16
CA THR A 178 -19.48 -0.81 8.40
C THR A 178 -18.65 0.47 8.39
N PRO A 179 -19.27 1.66 8.49
CA PRO A 179 -18.53 2.93 8.44
C PRO A 179 -17.68 3.18 9.69
N TYR A 180 -17.95 2.46 10.79
CA TYR A 180 -17.31 2.67 12.09
C TYR A 180 -16.93 1.34 12.74
N GLY A 181 -15.93 0.68 12.19
CA GLY A 181 -15.36 -0.58 12.67
C GLY A 181 -13.89 -0.71 12.33
N LEU A 182 -13.31 -1.85 12.68
CA LEU A 182 -11.91 -2.16 12.38
C LEU A 182 -11.61 -2.07 10.88
N GLU A 183 -12.53 -2.51 10.01
CA GLU A 183 -12.35 -2.45 8.56
C GLU A 183 -12.27 -1.02 8.04
N ALA A 184 -13.03 -0.08 8.63
CA ALA A 184 -12.96 1.32 8.27
C ALA A 184 -11.62 1.96 8.67
N VAL A 185 -11.08 1.56 9.81
CA VAL A 185 -9.73 1.97 10.22
C VAL A 185 -8.67 1.38 9.30
N ALA A 186 -8.74 0.08 8.99
CA ALA A 186 -7.83 -0.58 8.05
C ALA A 186 -7.87 0.08 6.66
N HIS A 187 -9.07 0.38 6.15
CA HIS A 187 -9.27 1.06 4.87
C HIS A 187 -8.61 2.44 4.86
N TYR A 188 -8.79 3.21 5.93
CA TYR A 188 -8.11 4.49 6.10
C TYR A 188 -6.60 4.33 6.07
N LEU A 189 -6.06 3.38 6.84
CA LEU A 189 -4.62 3.14 6.94
C LEU A 189 -4.01 2.75 5.59
N PHE A 190 -4.65 1.87 4.83
CA PHE A 190 -4.18 1.50 3.50
C PHE A 190 -4.16 2.68 2.53
N ARG A 191 -5.21 3.50 2.53
CA ARG A 191 -5.25 4.72 1.70
C ARG A 191 -4.19 5.73 2.12
N TRP A 192 -3.99 5.90 3.43
CA TRP A 192 -2.96 6.78 3.96
C TRP A 192 -1.56 6.28 3.55
N TRP A 193 -1.32 4.97 3.60
CA TRP A 193 -0.05 4.39 3.18
C TRP A 193 0.23 4.60 1.69
N LEU A 194 -0.79 4.48 0.83
CA LEU A 194 -0.67 4.82 -0.60
C LEU A 194 -0.26 6.29 -0.82
N ILE A 195 -0.84 7.21 -0.04
CA ILE A 195 -0.46 8.63 -0.05
C ILE A 195 0.98 8.79 0.43
N GLU A 196 1.35 8.17 1.56
CA GLU A 196 2.72 8.20 2.08
C GLU A 196 3.74 7.72 1.04
N ARG A 197 3.44 6.61 0.37
CA ARG A 197 4.29 6.04 -0.68
C ARG A 197 4.43 7.01 -1.84
N ARG A 198 3.34 7.60 -2.32
CA ARG A 198 3.37 8.59 -3.40
C ARG A 198 4.23 9.82 -3.03
N CYS A 199 4.05 10.37 -1.83
CA CYS A 199 4.84 11.53 -1.38
C CYS A 199 6.34 11.21 -1.27
N ARG A 200 6.72 9.96 -0.95
CA ARG A 200 8.13 9.53 -0.90
C ARG A 200 8.76 9.40 -2.28
N GLN A 201 8.01 8.97 -3.30
CA GLN A 201 8.48 8.88 -4.67
C GLN A 201 8.80 10.26 -5.27
N ASP A 202 8.03 11.30 -4.91
CA ASP A 202 8.30 12.68 -5.31
C ASP A 202 9.46 13.33 -4.53
N GLY A 203 10.30 12.53 -3.85
CA GLY A 203 11.47 12.98 -3.10
C GLY A 203 12.41 13.94 -3.87
N PRO A 204 12.68 13.75 -5.17
CA PRO A 204 13.44 14.72 -5.97
C PRO A 204 12.73 16.07 -6.13
N GLY A 205 11.41 16.06 -6.40
CA GLY A 205 10.59 17.28 -6.49
C GLY A 205 10.46 18.00 -5.15
N ALA A 206 10.32 17.24 -4.05
CA ALA A 206 10.33 17.77 -2.69
C ALA A 206 11.67 18.42 -2.30
N ARG A 207 12.80 17.86 -2.72
CA ARG A 207 14.15 18.45 -2.50
C ARG A 207 14.38 19.71 -3.32
N GLN A 208 13.88 19.75 -4.56
CA GLN A 208 14.00 20.92 -5.43
C GLN A 208 13.19 22.10 -4.87
N ARG A 209 11.92 21.87 -4.49
CA ARG A 209 11.09 22.89 -3.84
C ARG A 209 11.62 23.34 -2.48
N PHE A 210 12.19 22.42 -1.69
CA PHE A 210 12.88 22.78 -0.45
C PHE A 210 14.10 23.68 -0.71
N ARG A 211 14.87 23.40 -1.76
CA ARG A 211 15.98 24.27 -2.19
C ARG A 211 15.47 25.63 -2.67
N GLU A 212 14.38 25.69 -3.42
CA GLU A 212 13.75 26.94 -3.85
C GLU A 212 13.23 27.76 -2.65
N ALA A 213 12.62 27.12 -1.66
CA ALA A 213 12.18 27.76 -0.42
C ALA A 213 13.34 28.21 0.50
N LEU A 214 14.56 27.67 0.33
CA LEU A 214 15.77 28.17 1.00
C LEU A 214 16.43 29.33 0.25
N VAL A 215 16.16 29.46 -1.06
CA VAL A 215 16.69 30.55 -1.91
C VAL A 215 15.79 31.79 -1.85
N THR A 216 14.49 31.61 -1.62
CA THR A 216 13.58 32.73 -1.30
C THR A 216 13.57 32.91 0.22
N PRO A 217 14.32 33.87 0.81
CA PRO A 217 14.14 34.18 2.21
C PRO A 217 12.65 34.55 2.43
N PRO A 218 12.01 34.07 3.51
CA PRO A 218 10.73 34.64 3.90
C PRO A 218 10.94 36.14 4.04
N ASP A 219 10.07 36.93 3.42
CA ASP A 219 10.02 38.37 3.60
C ASP A 219 9.64 38.66 5.05
N LEU A 220 10.67 38.67 5.92
CA LEU A 220 10.56 38.91 7.36
C LEU A 220 10.26 40.40 7.66
N ASP A 221 10.34 41.29 6.66
CA ASP A 221 9.97 42.70 6.82
C ASP A 221 8.45 42.88 6.80
N SER A 222 7.72 42.07 6.01
CA SER A 222 6.25 42.14 5.95
C SER A 222 5.54 41.71 7.25
N THR A 223 6.23 41.04 8.18
CA THR A 223 5.65 40.58 9.44
C THR A 223 5.85 41.55 10.61
N LEU A 224 6.74 42.55 10.46
CA LEU A 224 7.01 43.55 11.50
C LEU A 224 6.19 44.84 11.34
N GLU A 225 5.74 45.18 10.12
CA GLU A 225 4.85 46.34 9.92
C GLU A 225 3.40 46.11 10.35
N ALA A 226 2.99 44.87 10.64
CA ALA A 226 1.65 44.57 11.15
C ALA A 226 1.48 44.77 12.68
N PHE A 227 2.57 45.14 13.39
CA PHE A 227 2.59 45.34 14.84
C PHE A 227 3.14 46.71 15.28
N ALA A 228 3.28 47.67 14.37
CA ALA A 228 3.55 49.09 14.68
C ALA A 228 2.29 49.94 14.46
#